data_AF-F6HS76-F1
#
_entry.id   AF-F6HS76-F1
#
_cell.length_a   1.000
_cell.length_b   1.000
_cell.length_c   1.000
_cell.angle_alpha   90.00
_cell.angle_beta   90.00
_cell.angle_gamma   90.00
#
_symmetry.space_group_name_H-M   'P 1'
#
loop_
_entity.id
_entity.type
_entity.pdbx_description
1 polymer ?
#
loop_
_entity_poly.entity_id
_entity_poly.type
_entity_poly.pdbx_seq_one_letter_code
_entity_poly.pdbx_strand_id
1 'polypeptide(L)'
;MAKGLKKHLKRLNAPKHWMFDKLGGAFAPKPSYRPQKSWERLPLILILWNRLKYALTYREVIAILMQQHVFVDGKVRIDKTYPSGFMDVVSIPKKNKNFRLLYDTKGRF
;
A
#
# COMPACT_ATOMS: atom_id res chain seq x y z
N MET A 1 27.34 17.54 1.22
CA MET A 1 26.96 16.12 1.33
C MET A 1 26.12 15.73 0.12
N ALA A 2 26.57 14.77 -0.70
CA ALA A 2 25.79 14.27 -1.82
C ALA A 2 24.53 13.56 -1.28
N LYS A 3 23.34 14.13 -1.57
CA LYS A 3 22.06 13.55 -1.14
C LYS A 3 21.62 12.50 -2.18
N GLY A 4 22.02 11.25 -1.95
CA GLY A 4 21.51 10.11 -2.72
C GLY A 4 20.02 9.84 -2.48
N LEU A 5 19.48 8.83 -3.17
CA LEU A 5 18.07 8.45 -3.03
C LEU A 5 17.76 7.97 -1.61
N LYS A 6 16.90 8.71 -0.88
CA LYS A 6 16.50 8.34 0.49
C LYS A 6 15.69 7.04 0.48
N LYS A 7 16.07 6.03 1.27
CA LYS A 7 15.31 4.75 1.34
C LYS A 7 14.12 4.78 2.30
N HIS A 8 14.14 5.68 3.28
CA HIS A 8 13.14 5.73 4.35
C HIS A 8 12.19 6.92 4.19
N LEU A 9 10.92 6.71 4.57
CA LEU A 9 9.89 7.75 4.67
C LEU A 9 9.47 7.91 6.13
N LYS A 10 9.64 9.11 6.69
CA LYS A 10 9.11 9.45 8.01
C LYS A 10 7.60 9.52 7.95
N ARG A 11 6.92 9.00 8.97
CA ARG A 11 5.46 8.92 9.02
C ARG A 11 4.77 10.29 8.99
N LEU A 12 5.37 11.28 9.64
CA LEU A 12 4.92 12.68 9.60
C LEU A 12 4.90 13.26 8.19
N ASN A 13 5.75 12.75 7.29
CA ASN A 13 5.84 13.20 5.90
C ASN A 13 5.04 12.29 4.95
N ALA A 14 4.33 11.29 5.47
CA ALA A 14 3.49 10.44 4.65
C ALA A 14 2.27 11.24 4.13
N PRO A 15 1.76 10.93 2.93
CA PRO A 15 0.57 11.58 2.41
C PRO A 15 -0.63 11.47 3.38
N LYS A 16 -1.31 12.60 3.62
CA LYS A 16 -2.43 12.66 4.58
C LYS A 16 -3.58 11.71 4.22
N HIS A 17 -3.82 11.49 2.93
CA HIS A 17 -4.91 10.62 2.46
C HIS A 17 -4.68 9.12 2.75
N TRP A 18 -3.48 8.71 3.20
CA TRP A 18 -3.23 7.35 3.69
C TRP A 18 -3.84 7.09 5.08
N MET A 19 -4.28 8.14 5.78
CA MET A 19 -4.96 8.06 7.07
C MET A 19 -4.15 7.27 8.13
N PHE A 20 -2.85 7.54 8.20
CA PHE A 20 -2.02 7.00 9.27
C PHE A 20 -2.30 7.72 10.59
N ASP A 21 -2.41 6.96 11.67
CA ASP A 21 -2.33 7.52 13.02
C ASP A 21 -0.95 8.14 13.27
N LYS A 22 -0.88 9.23 14.04
CA LYS A 22 0.37 9.96 14.33
C LYS A 22 1.32 9.17 15.24
N LEU A 23 0.80 8.33 16.14
CA LEU A 23 1.56 7.66 17.21
C LEU A 23 1.95 6.22 16.90
N GLY A 24 1.36 5.59 15.87
CA GLY A 24 1.65 4.20 15.44
C GLY A 24 3.04 3.93 14.83
N GLY A 25 4.09 4.68 15.22
CA GLY A 25 5.48 4.47 14.85
C GLY A 25 6.14 5.63 14.09
N ALA A 26 7.48 5.63 14.03
CA ALA A 26 8.26 6.74 13.44
C ALA A 26 8.29 6.75 11.89
N PHE A 27 8.06 5.61 11.25
CA PHE A 27 8.23 5.41 9.82
C PHE A 27 6.93 4.96 9.14
N ALA A 28 6.82 5.30 7.86
CA ALA A 28 5.77 4.82 6.97
C ALA A 28 6.39 3.94 5.85
N PRO A 29 5.64 2.98 5.29
CA PRO A 29 6.08 2.22 4.14
C PRO A 29 6.33 3.19 2.97
N LYS A 30 7.59 3.26 2.51
CA LYS A 30 7.95 4.04 1.34
C LYS A 30 7.51 3.27 0.09
N PRO A 31 6.70 3.83 -0.82
CA PRO A 31 6.28 3.14 -2.03
C PRO A 31 7.48 2.85 -2.93
N SER A 32 7.46 1.71 -3.61
CA SER A 32 8.44 1.40 -4.65
C SER A 32 8.25 2.30 -5.89
N TYR A 33 9.28 2.36 -6.73
CA TYR A 33 9.27 3.23 -7.91
C TYR A 33 8.30 2.70 -8.97
N ARG A 34 7.41 3.57 -9.47
CA ARG A 34 6.48 3.32 -10.60
C ARG A 34 6.29 4.66 -11.34
N PRO A 35 6.13 4.69 -12.68
CA PRO A 35 6.23 5.91 -13.51
C PRO A 35 5.46 7.17 -13.06
N GLN A 36 4.30 7.00 -12.42
CA GLN A 36 3.49 8.09 -11.85
C GLN A 36 3.88 8.46 -10.40
N LYS A 37 3.26 9.49 -9.82
CA LYS A 37 3.64 10.10 -8.55
C LYS A 37 3.38 9.22 -7.33
N SER A 38 4.31 9.19 -6.37
CA SER A 38 4.23 8.34 -5.15
C SER A 38 3.14 8.78 -4.17
N TRP A 39 2.69 10.04 -4.25
CA TRP A 39 1.64 10.60 -3.39
C TRP A 39 0.22 10.39 -3.93
N GLU A 40 0.03 9.80 -5.10
CA GLU A 40 -1.28 9.49 -5.69
C GLU A 40 -1.64 8.00 -5.54
N ARG A 41 -0.91 7.28 -4.67
CA ARG A 41 -1.00 5.82 -4.61
C ARG A 41 -0.91 5.31 -3.20
N LEU A 42 -1.54 4.16 -2.97
CA LEU A 42 -1.46 3.41 -1.73
C LEU A 42 -0.51 2.21 -1.89
N PRO A 43 0.43 2.03 -0.96
CA PRO A 43 1.17 0.78 -0.82
C PRO A 43 0.21 -0.40 -0.57
N LEU A 44 0.49 -1.54 -1.20
CA LEU A 44 -0.24 -2.81 -0.99
C LEU A 44 -0.36 -3.19 0.49
N ILE A 45 0.67 -2.90 1.28
CA ILE A 45 0.66 -3.14 2.73
C ILE A 45 -0.43 -2.37 3.48
N LEU A 46 -0.70 -1.12 3.08
CA LEU A 46 -1.74 -0.28 3.68
C LEU A 46 -3.14 -0.79 3.33
N ILE A 47 -3.31 -1.33 2.13
CA ILE A 47 -4.59 -1.89 1.67
C ILE A 47 -4.95 -3.12 2.52
N LEU A 48 -4.00 -4.05 2.70
CA LEU A 48 -4.24 -5.28 3.45
C LEU A 48 -4.39 -5.06 4.96
N TRP A 49 -3.63 -4.11 5.53
CA TRP A 49 -3.62 -3.83 6.96
C TRP A 49 -4.71 -2.83 7.39
N ASN A 50 -4.66 -1.59 6.91
CA ASN A 50 -5.50 -0.51 7.42
C ASN A 50 -6.90 -0.48 6.79
N ARG A 51 -7.02 -0.86 5.51
CA ARG A 51 -8.30 -0.78 4.77
C ARG A 51 -9.12 -2.06 4.89
N LEU A 52 -8.54 -3.20 4.49
CA LEU A 52 -9.26 -4.48 4.44
C LEU A 52 -9.18 -5.28 5.75
N LYS A 53 -8.25 -4.93 6.65
CA LYS A 53 -8.03 -5.60 7.95
C LYS A 53 -7.86 -7.12 7.84
N TYR A 54 -7.20 -7.59 6.78
CA TYR A 54 -6.88 -9.02 6.63
C TYR A 54 -5.63 -9.45 7.41
N ALA A 55 -4.81 -8.47 7.81
CA ALA A 55 -3.67 -8.66 8.69
C ALA A 55 -3.74 -7.61 9.80
N LEU A 56 -3.28 -7.96 10.99
CA LEU A 56 -3.14 -7.07 12.15
C LEU A 56 -1.74 -6.49 12.23
N THR A 57 -0.73 -7.25 11.78
CA THR A 57 0.68 -6.86 11.88
C THR A 57 1.38 -6.80 10.52
N TYR A 58 2.48 -6.05 10.47
CA TYR A 58 3.31 -5.94 9.25
C TYR A 58 3.86 -7.29 8.79
N ARG A 59 4.16 -8.20 9.73
CA ARG A 59 4.69 -9.54 9.44
C ARG A 59 3.66 -10.43 8.75
N GLU A 60 2.41 -10.38 9.19
CA GLU A 60 1.31 -11.11 8.56
C GLU A 60 1.08 -10.66 7.12
N VAL A 61 1.15 -9.35 6.86
CA VAL A 61 1.02 -8.84 5.49
C VAL A 61 2.11 -9.42 4.58
N ILE A 62 3.35 -9.47 5.06
CA ILE A 62 4.45 -10.08 4.31
C ILE A 62 4.14 -11.56 4.05
N ALA A 63 3.68 -12.30 5.05
CA ALA A 63 3.33 -13.71 4.89
C ALA A 63 2.23 -13.92 3.83
N ILE A 64 1.19 -13.07 3.81
CA ILE A 64 0.12 -13.13 2.80
C ILE A 64 0.65 -12.87 1.40
N LEU A 65 1.53 -11.88 1.23
CA LEU A 65 2.11 -11.52 -0.07
C LEU A 65 3.09 -12.58 -0.59
N MET A 66 3.87 -13.19 0.30
CA MET A 66 4.81 -14.27 -0.06
C MET A 66 4.09 -15.52 -0.56
N GLN A 67 2.86 -15.77 -0.10
CA GLN A 67 2.02 -16.84 -0.60
C GLN A 67 1.41 -16.56 -1.99
N GLN A 68 1.68 -15.40 -2.60
CA GLN A 68 1.24 -15.07 -3.96
C GLN A 68 -0.29 -15.04 -4.16
N HIS A 69 -1.04 -14.87 -3.08
CA HIS A 69 -2.52 -14.83 -3.11
C HIS A 69 -3.12 -13.47 -3.48
N VAL A 70 -2.29 -12.46 -3.77
CA VAL A 70 -2.74 -11.08 -4.02
C VAL A 70 -2.36 -10.67 -5.44
N PHE A 71 -3.37 -10.30 -6.21
CA PHE A 71 -3.25 -9.90 -7.59
C PHE A 71 -3.57 -8.42 -7.71
N VAL A 72 -2.76 -7.68 -8.46
CA VAL A 72 -3.07 -6.31 -8.87
C VAL A 72 -3.13 -6.31 -10.39
N ASP A 73 -4.28 -5.92 -10.94
CA ASP A 73 -4.58 -5.94 -12.38
C ASP A 73 -4.27 -7.30 -13.03
N GLY A 74 -4.65 -8.38 -12.34
CA GLY A 74 -4.43 -9.76 -12.80
C GLY A 74 -2.99 -10.28 -12.68
N LYS A 75 -2.05 -9.47 -12.18
CA LYS A 75 -0.65 -9.90 -11.94
C LYS A 75 -0.39 -10.13 -10.47
N VAL A 76 0.27 -11.25 -10.14
CA VAL A 76 0.73 -11.53 -8.78
C VAL A 76 1.73 -10.46 -8.34
N ARG A 77 1.52 -9.88 -7.15
CA ARG A 77 2.44 -8.91 -6.56
C ARG A 77 2.91 -9.37 -5.18
N ILE A 78 4.22 -9.53 -5.06
CA ILE A 78 4.90 -9.95 -3.83
C ILE A 78 5.46 -8.72 -3.07
N ASP A 79 5.71 -7.62 -3.78
CA ASP A 79 6.24 -6.40 -3.17
C ASP A 79 5.20 -5.73 -2.26
N LYS A 80 5.46 -5.76 -0.96
CA LYS A 80 4.67 -5.09 0.10
C LYS A 80 4.50 -3.59 -0.11
N THR A 81 5.48 -2.96 -0.74
CA THR A 81 5.50 -1.52 -1.02
C THR A 81 5.07 -1.20 -2.45
N TYR A 82 4.51 -2.18 -3.16
CA TYR A 82 4.00 -1.98 -4.50
C TYR A 82 2.93 -0.88 -4.48
N PRO A 83 3.07 0.14 -5.33
CA PRO A 83 2.20 1.28 -5.29
C PRO A 83 0.97 1.04 -6.18
N SER A 84 -0.16 0.73 -5.55
CA SER A 84 -1.46 0.58 -6.21
C SER A 84 -2.17 1.95 -6.26
N GLY A 85 -2.65 2.32 -7.44
CA GLY A 85 -3.20 3.64 -7.72
C GLY A 85 -4.69 3.64 -7.98
N PHE A 86 -5.19 4.79 -8.41
CA PHE A 86 -6.56 4.95 -8.88
C PHE A 86 -6.88 3.98 -10.02
N MET A 87 -8.07 3.37 -9.94
CA MET A 87 -8.61 2.36 -10.84
C MET A 87 -7.94 0.98 -10.85
N ASP A 88 -6.80 0.78 -10.16
CA ASP A 88 -6.17 -0.53 -10.05
C ASP A 88 -7.15 -1.52 -9.36
N VAL A 89 -7.21 -2.75 -9.88
CA VAL A 89 -8.04 -3.83 -9.36
C VAL A 89 -7.19 -4.75 -8.50
N VAL A 90 -7.52 -4.84 -7.21
CA VAL A 90 -6.88 -5.76 -6.25
C VAL A 90 -7.78 -6.99 -6.07
N SER A 91 -7.31 -8.15 -6.52
CA SER A 91 -8.05 -9.41 -6.43
C SER A 91 -7.40 -10.37 -5.45
N ILE A 92 -8.23 -11.03 -4.63
CA ILE A 92 -7.84 -12.06 -3.67
C ILE A 92 -8.64 -13.33 -4.00
N PRO A 93 -8.15 -14.21 -4.90
CA PRO A 93 -8.89 -15.37 -5.38
C PRO A 93 -9.26 -16.34 -4.26
N LYS A 94 -8.41 -16.48 -3.23
CA LYS A 94 -8.68 -17.36 -2.06
C LYS A 94 -9.97 -16.98 -1.31
N LYS A 95 -10.37 -15.71 -1.37
CA LYS A 95 -11.63 -15.22 -0.77
C LYS A 95 -12.69 -14.87 -1.82
N ASN A 96 -12.41 -15.12 -3.10
CA ASN A 96 -13.24 -14.74 -4.25
C ASN A 96 -13.73 -13.28 -4.18
N LYS A 97 -12.84 -12.35 -3.79
CA LYS A 97 -13.14 -10.92 -3.65
C LYS A 97 -12.24 -10.08 -4.54
N ASN A 98 -12.86 -9.13 -5.23
CA ASN A 98 -12.18 -8.16 -6.09
C ASN A 98 -12.52 -6.75 -5.59
N PHE A 99 -11.50 -5.93 -5.44
CA PHE A 99 -11.60 -4.56 -4.97
C PHE A 99 -11.08 -3.61 -6.05
N ARG A 100 -11.73 -2.47 -6.22
CA ARG A 100 -11.26 -1.43 -7.12
C ARG A 100 -10.94 -0.17 -6.32
N LEU A 101 -9.75 0.37 -6.53
CA LEU A 101 -9.31 1.58 -5.84
C LEU A 101 -9.94 2.81 -6.50
N LEU A 102 -10.82 3.49 -5.77
CA LEU A 102 -11.49 4.71 -6.20
C LEU A 102 -11.28 5.80 -5.15
N TYR A 103 -11.51 7.05 -5.57
CA TYR A 103 -11.53 8.17 -4.63
C TYR A 103 -12.92 8.34 -4.05
N ASP A 104 -12.98 8.51 -2.73
CA ASP A 104 -14.13 9.06 -2.03
C ASP A 104 -14.30 10.55 -2.40
N THR A 105 -15.50 11.08 -2.17
CA THR A 105 -15.89 12.49 -2.27
C THR A 105 -14.89 13.46 -1.60
N LYS A 106 -14.18 13.00 -0.57
CA LYS A 106 -13.16 13.76 0.17
C LYS A 106 -11.73 13.59 -0.37
N GLY A 107 -11.55 12.98 -1.55
CA GLY A 107 -10.25 12.75 -2.19
C GLY A 107 -9.38 11.71 -1.47
N ARG A 108 -10.00 10.70 -0.85
CA ARG A 108 -9.31 9.62 -0.11
C ARG A 108 -9.48 8.31 -0.85
N PHE A 109 -8.52 7.40 -0.68
CA PHE A 109 -8.66 6.01 -1.09
C PHE A 109 -9.25 5.15 0.03
#